data_AF-A0A497FD52-F1
#
_entry.id   AF-A0A497FD52-F1
#
_cell.length_a   1.000
_cell.length_b   1.000
_cell.length_c   1.000
_cell.angle_alpha   90.00
_cell.angle_beta   90.00
_cell.angle_gamma   90.00
#
_symmetry.space_group_name_H-M   'P 1'
#
loop_
_entity.id
_entity.type
_entity.pdbx_description
1 polymer ?
#
loop_
_entity_poly.entity_id
_entity_poly.type
_entity_poly.pdbx_seq_one_letter_code
_entity_poly.pdbx_strand_id
1 'polypeptide(L)'
;MTELRISYDPVADALYIRLRDDKVADSVEICRDIIIDYNAKGEVIGVEILNFSKKDREVNLNEVVLRGIEVLIARLQEVRE
;
A
#
# COMPACT_ATOMS: atom_id res chain seq x y z
N MET A 1 -18.83 -7.58 -2.78
CA MET A 1 -17.72 -8.27 -2.08
C MET A 1 -16.46 -7.84 -2.78
N THR A 2 -15.51 -7.23 -2.06
CA THR A 2 -14.21 -6.84 -2.63
C THR A 2 -13.22 -7.93 -2.25
N GLU A 3 -12.47 -8.43 -3.23
CA GLU A 3 -11.40 -9.41 -2.99
C GLU A 3 -10.07 -8.66 -2.88
N LEU A 4 -9.31 -8.93 -1.82
CA LEU A 4 -7.94 -8.45 -1.64
C LEU A 4 -6.99 -9.62 -1.86
N ARG A 5 -5.98 -9.44 -2.71
CA ARG A 5 -4.91 -10.42 -2.86
C ARG A 5 -3.70 -9.94 -2.09
N ILE A 6 -3.23 -10.75 -1.15
CA ILE A 6 -2.09 -10.43 -0.30
C ILE A 6 -0.98 -11.42 -0.59
N SER A 7 0.22 -10.92 -0.82
CA SER A 7 1.43 -11.71 -0.98
C SER A 7 2.54 -11.16 -0.08
N TYR A 8 3.28 -12.04 0.57
CA TYR A 8 4.40 -11.67 1.43
C TYR A 8 5.66 -12.36 0.91
N ASP A 9 6.71 -11.58 0.64
CA ASP A 9 8.05 -12.07 0.36
C ASP A 9 8.89 -12.03 1.64
N PRO A 10 9.21 -13.19 2.25
CA PRO A 10 10.00 -13.23 3.47
C PRO A 10 11.50 -12.92 3.26
N VAL A 11 12.01 -13.04 2.04
CA VAL A 11 13.42 -12.73 1.72
C VAL A 11 13.61 -11.22 1.63
N ALA A 12 12.65 -10.53 1.02
CA ALA A 12 12.64 -9.07 0.93
C ALA A 12 12.04 -8.38 2.17
N ASP A 13 11.36 -9.12 3.06
CA ASP A 13 10.53 -8.57 4.15
C ASP A 13 9.50 -7.56 3.62
N ALA A 14 8.81 -7.94 2.54
CA ALA A 14 7.90 -7.07 1.79
C ALA A 14 6.49 -7.66 1.73
N LEU A 15 5.48 -6.89 2.16
CA LEU A 15 4.07 -7.23 2.00
C LEU A 15 3.49 -6.44 0.83
N TYR A 16 2.88 -7.14 -0.12
CA TYR A 16 2.11 -6.54 -1.19
C TYR A 16 0.62 -6.83 -1.02
N ILE A 17 -0.20 -5.78 -1.10
CA ILE A 17 -1.67 -5.87 -1.10
C ILE A 17 -2.17 -5.34 -2.43
N ARG A 18 -2.72 -6.23 -3.25
CA ARG A 18 -3.31 -5.89 -4.55
C ARG A 18 -4.79 -5.65 -4.43
N LEU A 19 -5.23 -4.51 -4.96
CA LEU A 19 -6.60 -4.01 -4.89
C LEU A 19 -7.36 -4.19 -6.21
N ARG A 20 -6.63 -4.09 -7.34
CA ARG A 20 -7.20 -4.14 -8.69
C ARG A 20 -6.32 -5.01 -9.59
N ASP A 21 -6.93 -5.65 -10.57
CA ASP A 21 -6.21 -6.47 -11.54
C ASP A 21 -5.88 -5.69 -12.83
N ASP A 22 -5.10 -4.62 -12.65
CA ASP A 22 -4.62 -3.76 -13.73
C ASP A 22 -3.09 -3.77 -13.78
N LYS A 23 -2.54 -3.22 -14.87
CA LYS A 23 -1.09 -3.04 -15.01
C LYS A 23 -0.63 -1.84 -14.19
N VAL A 24 0.46 -2.03 -13.45
CA VAL A 24 1.21 -0.93 -12.84
C VAL A 24 1.85 -0.12 -13.95
N ALA A 25 1.66 1.19 -13.90
CA ALA A 25 2.27 2.16 -14.80
C ALA A 25 3.26 3.08 -14.06
N ASP A 26 3.04 3.33 -12.77
CA ASP A 26 3.90 4.14 -11.92
C ASP A 26 3.86 3.65 -10.47
N SER A 27 4.91 3.93 -9.71
CA SER A 27 5.03 3.56 -8.29
C SER A 27 5.66 4.71 -7.51
N VAL A 28 5.01 5.11 -6.41
CA VAL A 28 5.44 6.27 -5.61
C VAL A 28 5.56 5.90 -4.15
N GLU A 29 6.73 6.16 -3.56
CA GLU A 29 6.91 6.10 -2.10
C GLU A 29 6.24 7.33 -1.46
N ILE A 30 5.15 7.11 -0.74
CA ILE A 30 4.36 8.19 -0.13
C ILE A 30 4.75 8.46 1.32
N CYS A 31 5.36 7.48 1.95
CA CYS A 31 5.85 7.46 3.32
C CYS A 31 6.99 6.44 3.38
N ARG A 32 7.89 6.58 4.36
CA ARG A 32 9.01 5.66 4.55
C ARG A 32 8.54 4.21 4.50
N ASP A 33 9.15 3.43 3.60
CA ASP A 33 8.89 2.00 3.41
C ASP A 33 7.49 1.68 2.84
N ILE A 34 6.69 2.68 2.43
CA ILE A 34 5.32 2.51 1.90
C ILE A 34 5.22 3.05 0.47
N ILE A 35 5.01 2.14 -0.47
CA ILE A 35 4.96 2.43 -1.91
C ILE A 35 3.55 2.16 -2.43
N ILE A 36 3.02 3.08 -3.24
CA ILE A 36 1.73 2.94 -3.91
C ILE A 36 1.95 2.74 -5.39
N ASP A 37 1.33 1.69 -5.94
CA ASP A 37 1.29 1.44 -7.38
C ASP A 37 0.07 2.10 -8.00
N TYR A 38 0.26 2.79 -9.12
CA TYR A 38 -0.79 3.42 -9.91
C TYR A 38 -0.85 2.82 -11.31
N ASN A 39 -2.05 2.76 -11.89
CA ASN A 39 -2.20 2.51 -13.32
C ASN A 39 -2.06 3.82 -14.12
N ALA A 40 -2.10 3.70 -15.45
CA ALA A 40 -1.98 4.84 -16.36
C ALA A 40 -3.12 5.88 -16.24
N LYS A 41 -4.19 5.58 -15.47
CA LYS A 41 -5.29 6.50 -15.17
C LYS A 41 -5.13 7.22 -13.81
N GLY A 42 -4.05 6.91 -13.07
CA GLY A 42 -3.83 7.42 -11.71
C GLY A 42 -4.65 6.71 -10.63
N GLU A 43 -5.23 5.54 -10.92
CA GLU A 43 -5.95 4.74 -9.93
C GLU A 43 -5.00 3.80 -9.20
N VAL A 44 -5.23 3.60 -7.89
CA VAL A 44 -4.36 2.76 -7.06
C VAL A 44 -4.55 1.27 -7.40
N ILE A 45 -3.47 0.57 -7.69
CA ILE A 45 -3.46 -0.86 -8.02
C ILE A 45 -3.07 -1.71 -6.82
N GLY A 46 -2.15 -1.23 -6.01
CA GLY A 46 -1.70 -1.93 -4.82
C GLY A 46 -0.86 -1.05 -3.91
N VAL A 47 -0.54 -1.59 -2.75
CA VAL A 47 0.43 -1.04 -1.81
C VAL A 47 1.50 -2.08 -1.53
N GLU A 48 2.76 -1.65 -1.56
CA GLU A 48 3.91 -2.40 -1.09
C GLU A 48 4.39 -1.79 0.23
N ILE A 49 4.60 -2.65 1.21
CA ILE A 49 5.09 -2.31 2.54
C ILE A 49 6.41 -3.05 2.74
N LEU A 50 7.52 -2.32 2.70
CA LEU A 50 8.85 -2.84 2.98
C LEU A 50 9.08 -2.94 4.49
N ASN A 51 10.06 -3.74 4.89
CA ASN A 51 10.40 -3.96 6.30
C ASN A 51 9.16 -4.37 7.13
N PHE A 52 8.25 -5.16 6.55
CA PHE A 52 6.91 -5.41 7.09
C PHE A 52 6.95 -6.03 8.49
N SER A 53 7.94 -6.86 8.77
CA SER A 53 8.15 -7.50 10.07
C SER A 53 8.47 -6.51 11.21
N LYS A 54 8.88 -5.28 10.88
CA LYS A 54 9.22 -4.25 11.88
C LYS A 54 7.97 -3.67 12.53
N LYS A 55 8.10 -3.28 13.80
CA LYS A 55 7.00 -2.75 14.61
C LYS A 55 6.71 -1.27 14.33
N ASP A 56 7.72 -0.52 13.88
CA ASP A 56 7.66 0.94 13.71
C ASP A 56 7.23 1.33 12.29
N ARG A 57 6.14 0.74 11.80
CA ARG A 57 5.56 1.09 10.50
C ARG A 57 4.44 2.11 10.66
N GLU A 58 4.30 3.01 9.70
CA GLU A 58 3.22 4.02 9.70
C GLU A 58 1.86 3.46 9.25
N VAL A 59 1.82 2.18 8.82
CA VAL A 59 0.62 1.54 8.26
C VAL A 59 -0.11 0.63 9.26
N ASN A 60 -1.41 0.90 9.42
CA ASN A 60 -2.36 0.06 10.13
C ASN A 60 -3.20 -0.79 9.16
N LEU A 61 -2.97 -2.10 9.12
CA LEU A 61 -3.68 -3.00 8.21
C LEU A 61 -5.19 -3.10 8.50
N ASN A 62 -5.63 -2.93 9.74
CA ASN A 62 -7.07 -2.90 10.04
C ASN A 62 -7.73 -1.70 9.35
N GLU A 63 -7.02 -0.57 9.26
CA GLU A 63 -7.50 0.62 8.56
C GLU A 63 -7.63 0.36 7.06
N VAL A 64 -6.63 -0.29 6.45
CA VAL A 64 -6.65 -0.67 5.04
C VAL A 64 -7.87 -1.56 4.72
N VAL A 65 -8.12 -2.58 5.55
CA VAL A 65 -9.22 -3.53 5.33
C VAL A 65 -10.60 -2.88 5.57
N LEU A 66 -10.74 -2.05 6.61
CA LEU A 66 -12.04 -1.49 7.00
C LEU A 66 -12.42 -0.21 6.24
N ARG A 67 -11.43 0.60 5.83
CA ARG A 67 -11.65 1.93 5.26
C ARG A 67 -11.14 2.07 3.82
N GLY A 68 -10.36 1.11 3.33
CA GLY A 68 -9.70 1.18 2.02
C GLY A 68 -8.35 1.89 2.08
N ILE A 69 -7.53 1.67 1.04
CA ILE A 69 -6.18 2.25 0.97
C ILE A 69 -6.22 3.76 0.77
N GLU A 70 -7.26 4.27 0.13
CA GLU A 70 -7.38 5.65 -0.28
C GLU A 70 -7.40 6.58 0.94
N VAL A 71 -8.01 6.14 2.04
CA VAL A 71 -8.06 6.85 3.31
C VAL A 71 -6.68 6.88 3.99
N LEU A 72 -5.93 5.78 3.92
CA LEU A 72 -4.57 5.73 4.44
C LEU A 72 -3.65 6.68 3.66
N ILE A 73 -3.73 6.70 2.33
CA ILE A 73 -2.91 7.58 1.48
C ILE A 73 -3.15 9.04 1.84
N ALA A 74 -4.41 9.46 1.95
CA ALA A 74 -4.75 10.82 2.34
C ALA A 74 -4.12 11.20 3.69
N ARG A 75 -4.24 10.32 4.69
CA ARG A 75 -3.64 10.54 6.02
C ARG A 75 -2.12 10.62 5.99
N LEU A 76 -1.44 9.72 5.26
CA LEU A 76 0.02 9.70 5.19
C LEU A 76 0.57 10.94 4.45
N GLN A 77 -0.20 11.50 3.52
CA GLN A 77 0.15 12.75 2.85
C GLN A 77 -0.06 13.98 3.74
N GLU A 78 -1.06 13.96 4.64
CA GLU A 78 -1.34 15.04 5.60
C GLU A 78 -0.28 15.16 6.71
N VAL A 79 0.43 14.09 7.05
CA VAL A 79 1.45 14.08 8.13
C VAL A 79 2.77 14.78 7.72
N ARG A 80 2.87 15.30 6.49
CA ARG A 80 4.10 15.94 5.97
C ARG A 80 4.28 17.42 6.38
N GLU A 81 3.53 17.94 7.35
CA GLU A 81 3.76 19.27 7.99
C GLU A 81 4.43 19.16 9.37
#